data_AF-A0AA42NH44-F1
#
_entry.id   AF-A0AA42NH44-F1
#
_cell.length_a   1.000
_cell.length_b   1.000
_cell.length_c   1.000
_cell.angle_alpha   90.00
_cell.angle_beta   90.00
_cell.angle_gamma   90.00
#
_symmetry.space_group_name_H-M   'P 1'
#
loop_
_entity.id
_entity.type
_entity.pdbx_description
1 polymer ?
#
loop_
_entity_poly.entity_id
_entity_poly.type
_entity_poly.pdbx_seq_one_letter_code
_entity_poly.pdbx_strand_id
1 'polypeptide(L)'
;MLKVDVSGLTQRLAQGIQRQEARVAGQEPSEQEVHESLRVSLSELSRTRASAKNEDVDEAELPDNIKEIVKLIRALRQQIAEKQAELQALAADGDMDPELRQVKAEALRSELATLQSALTSAQFELADALKDKRLTDDQRMQALKLAMS
;
A
#
# COMPACT_ATOMS: atom_id res chain seq x y z
N MET A 1 1.77 48.59 22.29
CA MET A 1 0.67 47.62 22.04
C MET A 1 0.17 47.85 20.63
N LEU A 2 0.41 46.90 19.72
CA LEU A 2 0.03 46.99 18.31
C LEU A 2 -1.34 46.31 18.13
N LYS A 3 -2.39 47.08 17.79
CA LYS A 3 -3.72 46.54 17.50
C LYS A 3 -3.76 46.16 16.01
N VAL A 4 -3.84 44.87 15.73
CA VAL A 4 -4.03 44.35 14.37
C VAL A 4 -5.51 44.44 14.03
N ASP A 5 -5.84 45.21 12.99
CA ASP A 5 -7.19 45.38 12.47
C ASP A 5 -7.61 44.13 11.66
N VAL A 6 -8.64 43.44 12.15
CA VAL A 6 -9.13 42.16 11.60
C VAL A 6 -10.08 42.38 10.41
N SER A 7 -10.48 43.62 10.13
CA SER A 7 -11.50 43.94 9.12
C SER A 7 -10.95 43.91 7.68
N GLY A 8 -9.64 44.05 7.50
CA GLY A 8 -8.98 44.03 6.18
C GLY A 8 -8.58 42.64 5.66
N LEU A 9 -8.74 41.58 6.45
CA LEU A 9 -8.39 40.19 6.07
C LEU A 9 -9.54 39.50 5.34
N THR A 10 -10.78 39.78 5.71
CA THR A 10 -11.97 39.17 5.10
C THR A 10 -12.19 39.68 3.67
N GLN A 11 -11.82 40.93 3.38
CA GLN A 11 -11.89 41.51 2.04
C GLN A 11 -10.91 40.87 1.04
N ARG A 12 -9.79 40.29 1.52
CA ARG A 12 -8.76 39.65 0.69
C ARG A 12 -9.04 38.18 0.41
N LEU A 13 -9.84 37.52 1.24
CA LEU A 13 -10.28 36.15 1.00
C LEU A 13 -11.30 36.07 -0.15
N ALA A 14 -12.21 37.06 -0.24
CA ALA A 14 -13.23 37.12 -1.29
C ALA A 14 -12.65 37.29 -2.71
N GLN A 15 -11.51 37.97 -2.85
CA GLN A 15 -10.83 38.14 -4.15
C GLN A 15 -9.90 36.98 -4.53
N GLY A 16 -9.51 36.12 -3.58
CA GLY A 16 -8.65 34.96 -3.84
C GLY A 16 -9.40 33.79 -4.47
N ILE A 17 -10.65 33.57 -4.06
CA ILE A 17 -11.46 32.43 -4.51
C ILE A 17 -11.94 32.63 -5.96
N GLN A 18 -12.19 33.87 -6.40
CA GLN A 18 -12.68 34.15 -7.75
C GLN A 18 -11.62 33.98 -8.86
N ARG A 19 -10.33 33.80 -8.51
CA ARG A 19 -9.25 33.53 -9.47
C ARG A 19 -8.94 32.04 -9.67
N GLN A 20 -9.53 31.15 -8.89
CA GLN A 20 -9.30 29.69 -9.02
C GLN A 20 -10.30 29.00 -9.94
N GLU A 21 -11.44 29.62 -10.27
CA GLU A 21 -12.45 28.99 -11.13
C GLU A 21 -12.13 29.07 -12.63
N ALA A 22 -11.18 29.92 -13.05
CA ALA A 22 -10.79 30.03 -14.46
C ALA A 22 -9.64 29.10 -14.89
N ARG A 23 -9.11 28.24 -14.00
CA ARG A 23 -8.06 27.24 -14.31
C ARG A 23 -8.51 25.78 -14.16
N VAL A 24 -9.81 25.56 -13.99
CA VAL A 24 -10.40 24.20 -14.03
C VAL A 24 -11.33 24.10 -15.23
N ALA A 25 -10.84 24.53 -16.39
CA ALA A 25 -11.42 24.19 -17.68
C ALA A 25 -10.42 23.24 -18.37
N GLY A 26 -10.69 21.94 -18.23
CA GLY A 26 -10.03 20.91 -19.02
C GLY A 26 -9.06 20.02 -18.24
N GLN A 27 -9.60 19.17 -17.37
CA GLN A 27 -9.26 17.74 -17.23
C GLN A 27 -9.96 17.23 -15.99
N GLU A 28 -11.25 16.91 -16.13
CA GLU A 28 -11.82 15.86 -15.30
C GLU A 28 -11.11 14.56 -15.69
N PRO A 29 -10.50 13.82 -14.75
CA PRO A 29 -9.95 12.50 -15.06
C PRO A 29 -11.13 11.66 -15.56
N SER A 30 -11.02 11.21 -16.81
CA SER A 30 -12.06 10.41 -17.44
C SER A 30 -12.34 9.16 -16.60
N GLU A 31 -13.60 8.73 -16.50
CA GLU A 31 -13.95 7.45 -15.83
C GLU A 31 -13.07 6.29 -16.35
N GLN A 32 -12.59 6.38 -17.59
CA GLN A 32 -11.67 5.42 -18.18
C GLN A 32 -10.29 5.36 -17.49
N GLU A 33 -9.67 6.49 -17.13
CA GLU A 33 -8.41 6.51 -16.36
C GLU A 33 -8.59 5.94 -14.95
N VAL A 34 -9.74 6.19 -14.33
CA VAL A 34 -10.08 5.62 -13.01
C VAL A 34 -10.29 4.11 -13.12
N HIS A 35 -11.01 3.64 -14.15
CA HIS A 35 -11.18 2.20 -14.37
C HIS A 35 -9.89 1.49 -14.75
N GLU A 36 -8.99 2.15 -15.46
CA GLU A 36 -7.71 1.59 -15.88
C GLU A 36 -6.73 1.50 -14.71
N SER A 37 -6.59 2.57 -13.91
CA SER A 37 -5.80 2.54 -12.67
C SER A 37 -6.32 1.49 -11.68
N LEU A 38 -7.64 1.38 -11.48
CA LEU A 38 -8.24 0.34 -10.64
C LEU A 38 -8.01 -1.08 -11.19
N ARG A 39 -8.09 -1.27 -12.51
CA ARG A 39 -7.81 -2.58 -13.15
C ARG A 39 -6.34 -2.97 -13.03
N VAL A 40 -5.42 -2.02 -13.16
CA VAL A 40 -3.98 -2.26 -12.99
C VAL A 40 -3.71 -2.67 -11.55
N SER A 41 -4.21 -1.93 -10.55
CA SER A 41 -4.02 -2.29 -9.14
C SER A 41 -4.61 -3.66 -8.77
N LEU A 42 -5.78 -4.01 -9.28
CA LEU A 42 -6.39 -5.33 -9.02
C LEU A 42 -5.64 -6.48 -9.72
N SER A 43 -5.12 -6.23 -10.92
CA SER A 43 -4.32 -7.21 -11.68
C SER A 43 -2.94 -7.41 -11.06
N GLU A 44 -2.35 -6.36 -10.51
CA GLU A 44 -1.11 -6.43 -9.72
C GLU A 44 -1.32 -7.21 -8.43
N LEU A 45 -2.40 -6.94 -7.69
CA LEU A 45 -2.76 -7.69 -6.48
C LEU A 45 -3.06 -9.18 -6.76
N SER A 46 -3.58 -9.48 -7.95
CA SER A 46 -3.82 -10.87 -8.39
C SER A 46 -2.53 -11.57 -8.80
N ARG A 47 -1.60 -10.86 -9.49
CA ARG A 47 -0.28 -11.40 -9.85
C ARG A 47 0.61 -11.65 -8.64
N THR A 48 0.54 -10.80 -7.63
CA THR A 48 1.35 -10.97 -6.41
C THR A 48 0.90 -12.18 -5.58
N ARG A 49 -0.40 -12.50 -5.59
CA ARG A 49 -0.91 -13.78 -5.06
C ARG A 49 -0.37 -15.01 -5.81
N ALA A 50 -0.17 -14.91 -7.12
CA ALA A 50 0.31 -16.01 -7.96
C ALA A 50 1.84 -16.18 -7.96
N SER A 51 2.60 -15.14 -7.57
CA SER A 51 4.07 -15.15 -7.57
C SER A 51 4.67 -15.82 -6.33
N ALA A 52 3.92 -15.89 -5.23
CA ALA A 52 4.31 -16.63 -4.05
C ALA A 52 4.07 -18.13 -4.27
N LYS A 53 5.14 -18.93 -4.21
CA LYS A 53 5.02 -20.39 -4.10
C LYS A 53 4.29 -20.69 -2.79
N ASN A 54 3.05 -21.16 -2.90
CA ASN A 54 2.17 -21.42 -1.76
C ASN A 54 1.74 -22.90 -1.67
N GLU A 55 2.36 -23.77 -2.47
CA GLU A 55 2.07 -25.22 -2.51
C GLU A 55 2.20 -25.84 -1.11
N ASP A 56 3.20 -25.44 -0.35
CA ASP A 56 3.41 -25.85 1.05
C ASP A 56 2.34 -25.36 2.02
N VAL A 57 1.65 -24.25 1.71
CA VAL A 57 0.49 -23.75 2.46
C VAL A 57 -0.78 -24.49 2.07
N ASP A 58 -0.92 -24.80 0.78
CA ASP A 58 -2.07 -25.54 0.25
C ASP A 58 -2.10 -26.98 0.78
N GLU A 59 -0.93 -27.63 0.86
CA GLU A 59 -0.75 -28.98 1.41
C GLU A 59 -0.81 -29.04 2.94
N ALA A 60 -0.71 -27.90 3.65
CA ALA A 60 -0.73 -27.87 5.10
C ALA A 60 -2.08 -28.34 5.67
N GLU A 61 -2.07 -29.06 6.80
CA GLU A 61 -3.28 -29.42 7.53
C GLU A 61 -3.77 -28.26 8.41
N LEU A 62 -4.05 -27.13 7.76
CA LEU A 62 -4.54 -25.90 8.40
C LEU A 62 -5.95 -25.55 7.92
N PRO A 63 -6.77 -24.90 8.77
CA PRO A 63 -8.01 -24.28 8.33
C PRO A 63 -7.80 -23.30 7.16
N ASP A 64 -8.73 -23.29 6.21
CA ASP A 64 -8.62 -22.48 4.98
C ASP A 64 -8.45 -20.98 5.28
N ASN A 65 -9.12 -20.46 6.31
CA ASN A 65 -8.96 -19.06 6.71
C ASN A 65 -7.51 -18.74 7.11
N ILE A 66 -6.83 -19.67 7.80
CA ILE A 66 -5.43 -19.49 8.20
C ILE A 66 -4.52 -19.58 6.97
N LYS A 67 -4.78 -20.53 6.05
CA LYS A 67 -4.04 -20.65 4.79
C LYS A 67 -4.12 -19.35 3.99
N GLU A 68 -5.31 -18.76 3.86
CA GLU A 68 -5.49 -17.52 3.12
C GLU A 68 -4.77 -16.32 3.77
N ILE A 69 -4.79 -16.22 5.11
CA ILE A 69 -4.02 -15.19 5.82
C ILE A 69 -2.51 -15.39 5.62
N VAL A 70 -2.01 -16.63 5.68
CA VAL A 70 -0.60 -16.95 5.45
C VAL A 70 -0.18 -16.57 4.02
N LYS A 71 -0.99 -16.92 3.01
CA LYS A 71 -0.76 -16.52 1.61
C LYS A 71 -0.73 -15.00 1.45
N LEU A 72 -1.64 -14.29 2.11
CA LEU A 72 -1.67 -12.83 2.10
C LEU A 72 -0.38 -12.23 2.68
N ILE A 73 0.07 -12.74 3.83
CA ILE A 73 1.34 -12.30 4.45
C ILE A 73 2.52 -12.49 3.50
N ARG A 74 2.62 -13.65 2.84
CA ARG A 74 3.69 -13.92 1.86
C ARG A 74 3.63 -12.97 0.67
N ALA A 75 2.45 -12.77 0.10
CA ALA A 75 2.26 -11.87 -1.03
C ALA A 75 2.62 -10.41 -0.67
N LEU A 76 2.29 -9.95 0.54
CA LEU A 76 2.65 -8.62 1.03
C LEU A 76 4.17 -8.48 1.22
N ARG A 77 4.83 -9.49 1.80
CA ARG A 77 6.30 -9.49 1.97
C ARG A 77 7.03 -9.46 0.63
N GLN A 78 6.56 -10.24 -0.34
CA GLN A 78 7.12 -10.25 -1.69
C GLN A 78 7.01 -8.86 -2.34
N GLN A 79 5.82 -8.24 -2.29
CA GLN A 79 5.62 -6.88 -2.81
C GLN A 79 6.50 -5.84 -2.12
N ILE A 80 6.66 -5.94 -0.79
CA ILE A 80 7.56 -5.06 -0.03
C ILE A 80 9.00 -5.23 -0.51
N ALA A 81 9.46 -6.47 -0.69
CA ALA A 81 10.83 -6.74 -1.16
C ALA A 81 11.06 -6.20 -2.57
N GLU A 82 10.11 -6.39 -3.48
CA GLU A 82 10.16 -5.85 -4.85
C GLU A 82 10.21 -4.32 -4.85
N LYS A 83 9.34 -3.65 -4.07
CA LYS A 83 9.32 -2.18 -3.97
C LYS A 83 10.55 -1.60 -3.28
N GLN A 84 11.12 -2.31 -2.31
CA GLN A 84 12.40 -1.94 -1.71
C GLN A 84 13.54 -2.05 -2.72
N ALA A 85 13.56 -3.10 -3.55
CA ALA A 85 14.54 -3.25 -4.62
C ALA A 85 14.40 -2.15 -5.67
N GLU A 86 13.16 -1.79 -6.05
CA GLU A 86 12.89 -0.66 -6.97
C GLU A 86 13.41 0.67 -6.39
N LEU A 87 13.16 0.93 -5.11
CA LEU A 87 13.67 2.13 -4.44
C LEU A 87 15.21 2.17 -4.40
N GLN A 88 15.86 1.02 -4.20
CA GLN A 88 17.33 0.92 -4.23
C GLN A 88 17.88 1.12 -5.65
N ALA A 89 17.24 0.53 -6.66
CA ALA A 89 17.60 0.72 -8.06
C ALA A 89 17.46 2.18 -8.49
N LEU A 90 16.38 2.85 -8.07
CA LEU A 90 16.16 4.28 -8.31
C LEU A 90 17.25 5.16 -7.67
N ALA A 91 17.78 4.75 -6.51
CA ALA A 91 18.87 5.46 -5.85
C ALA A 91 20.24 5.23 -6.53
N ALA A 92 20.42 4.07 -7.19
CA ALA A 92 21.63 3.74 -7.93
C ALA A 92 21.63 4.34 -9.36
N ASP A 93 20.46 4.66 -9.91
CA ASP A 93 20.32 5.29 -11.23
C ASP A 93 20.73 6.77 -11.17
N GLY A 94 21.98 7.03 -11.57
CA GLY A 94 22.59 8.37 -11.59
C GLY A 94 22.18 9.26 -12.76
N ASP A 95 21.60 8.69 -13.82
CA ASP A 95 21.29 9.41 -15.06
C ASP A 95 19.92 10.10 -15.04
N MET A 96 19.08 9.77 -14.06
CA MET A 96 17.75 10.36 -13.93
C MET A 96 17.79 11.79 -13.33
N ASP A 97 16.85 12.63 -13.79
CA ASP A 97 16.62 13.97 -13.24
C ASP A 97 16.37 13.91 -11.71
N PRO A 98 17.03 14.79 -10.91
CA PRO A 98 16.93 14.73 -9.45
C PRO A 98 15.54 15.06 -8.90
N GLU A 99 14.77 15.96 -9.52
CA GLU A 99 13.40 16.26 -9.08
C GLU A 99 12.49 15.07 -9.37
N LEU A 100 12.58 14.51 -10.58
CA LEU A 100 11.84 13.31 -10.94
C LEU A 100 12.20 12.11 -10.03
N ARG A 101 13.48 11.99 -9.64
CA ARG A 101 13.95 10.96 -8.70
C ARG A 101 13.33 11.12 -7.33
N GLN A 102 13.24 12.35 -6.82
CA GLN A 102 12.59 12.60 -5.53
C GLN A 102 11.11 12.24 -5.57
N VAL A 103 10.36 12.69 -6.58
CA VAL A 103 8.92 12.39 -6.71
C VAL A 103 8.67 10.88 -6.76
N LYS A 104 9.43 10.13 -7.56
CA LYS A 104 9.31 8.66 -7.61
C LYS A 104 9.68 8.00 -6.29
N ALA A 105 10.74 8.48 -5.63
CA ALA A 105 11.16 7.93 -4.34
C ALA A 105 10.11 8.16 -3.24
N GLU A 106 9.45 9.32 -3.23
CA GLU A 106 8.35 9.63 -2.30
C GLU A 106 7.13 8.74 -2.55
N ALA A 107 6.75 8.55 -3.81
CA ALA A 107 5.67 7.63 -4.18
C ALA A 107 5.96 6.19 -3.70
N LEU A 108 7.15 5.67 -4.00
CA LEU A 108 7.58 4.33 -3.56
C LEU A 108 7.61 4.20 -2.02
N ARG A 109 8.04 5.24 -1.31
CA ARG A 109 8.01 5.26 0.17
C ARG A 109 6.58 5.24 0.72
N SER A 110 5.66 5.95 0.09
CA SER A 110 4.24 5.96 0.48
C SER A 110 3.58 4.59 0.24
N GLU A 111 3.84 3.97 -0.91
CA GLU A 111 3.40 2.60 -1.21
C GLU A 111 3.96 1.60 -0.19
N LEU A 112 5.25 1.70 0.12
CA LEU A 112 5.90 0.85 1.13
C LEU A 112 5.26 1.00 2.52
N ALA A 113 4.92 2.22 2.94
CA ALA A 113 4.25 2.44 4.22
C ALA A 113 2.86 1.77 4.25
N THR A 114 2.12 1.86 3.15
CA THR A 114 0.81 1.21 3.00
C THR A 114 0.93 -0.31 3.05
N LEU A 115 1.88 -0.89 2.31
CA LEU A 115 2.12 -2.33 2.31
C LEU A 115 2.58 -2.84 3.68
N GLN A 116 3.41 -2.08 4.41
CA GLN A 116 3.82 -2.42 5.77
C GLN A 116 2.64 -2.41 6.75
N SER A 117 1.75 -1.43 6.65
CA SER A 117 0.52 -1.38 7.45
C SER A 117 -0.40 -2.57 7.17
N ALA A 118 -0.57 -2.94 5.90
CA ALA A 118 -1.32 -4.12 5.50
C ALA A 118 -0.68 -5.41 6.04
N LEU A 119 0.65 -5.53 5.98
CA LEU A 119 1.39 -6.68 6.52
C LEU A 119 1.16 -6.81 8.03
N THR A 120 1.29 -5.72 8.78
CA THR A 120 1.03 -5.70 10.22
C THR A 120 -0.41 -6.10 10.53
N SER A 121 -1.38 -5.60 9.75
CA SER A 121 -2.79 -5.96 9.92
C SER A 121 -3.04 -7.46 9.68
N ALA A 122 -2.46 -8.03 8.62
CA ALA A 122 -2.55 -9.46 8.34
C ALA A 122 -1.85 -10.32 9.41
N GLN A 123 -0.74 -9.86 9.98
CA GLN A 123 -0.08 -10.51 11.12
C GLN A 123 -0.96 -10.53 12.37
N PHE A 124 -1.69 -9.44 12.64
CA PHE A 124 -2.67 -9.40 13.73
C PHE A 124 -3.84 -10.34 13.48
N GLU A 125 -4.36 -10.37 12.26
CA GLU A 125 -5.42 -11.29 11.85
C GLU A 125 -4.99 -12.75 12.01
N LEU A 126 -3.76 -13.08 11.62
CA LEU A 126 -3.18 -14.41 11.86
C LEU A 126 -3.11 -14.70 13.35
N ALA A 127 -2.57 -13.79 14.15
CA ALA A 127 -2.45 -13.98 15.59
C ALA A 127 -3.82 -14.19 16.27
N ASP A 128 -4.88 -13.57 15.75
CA ASP A 128 -6.24 -13.78 16.26
C ASP A 128 -6.84 -15.12 15.80
N ALA A 129 -6.70 -15.46 14.52
CA ALA A 129 -7.13 -16.77 14.00
C ALA A 129 -6.44 -17.93 14.73
N LEU A 130 -5.17 -17.74 15.09
CA LEU A 130 -4.39 -18.69 15.88
C LEU A 130 -4.78 -18.77 17.35
N LYS A 131 -5.77 -18.03 17.85
CA LYS A 131 -6.34 -18.24 19.20
C LYS A 131 -7.49 -19.24 19.21
N ASP A 132 -7.96 -19.69 18.04
CA ASP A 132 -9.06 -20.65 17.95
C ASP A 132 -8.72 -21.92 18.73
N LYS A 133 -9.59 -22.32 19.66
CA LYS A 133 -9.37 -23.48 20.53
C LYS A 133 -9.41 -24.81 19.77
N ARG A 134 -9.90 -24.82 18.54
CA ARG A 134 -9.96 -25.99 17.66
C ARG A 134 -8.60 -26.36 17.05
N LEU A 135 -7.64 -25.44 17.07
CA LEU A 135 -6.29 -25.68 16.56
C LEU A 135 -5.45 -26.48 17.56
N THR A 136 -4.67 -27.43 17.05
CA THR A 136 -3.58 -28.04 17.82
C THR A 136 -2.39 -27.09 17.92
N ASP A 137 -1.51 -27.30 18.90
CA ASP A 137 -0.30 -26.49 19.04
C ASP A 137 0.64 -26.64 17.83
N ASP A 138 0.68 -27.85 17.23
CA ASP A 138 1.44 -28.11 16.01
C ASP A 138 0.89 -27.30 14.82
N GLN A 139 -0.43 -27.23 14.66
CA GLN A 139 -1.05 -26.40 13.63
C GLN A 139 -0.75 -24.91 13.84
N ARG A 140 -0.76 -24.44 15.10
CA ARG A 140 -0.41 -23.05 15.41
C ARG A 140 1.04 -22.76 15.02
N MET A 141 1.95 -23.65 15.37
CA MET A 141 3.38 -23.53 15.05
C MET A 141 3.62 -23.59 13.53
N GLN A 142 2.95 -24.50 12.83
CA GLN A 142 3.06 -24.66 11.39
C GLN A 142 2.61 -23.40 10.66
N ALA A 143 1.48 -22.81 11.05
CA ALA A 143 0.98 -21.57 10.45
C ALA A 143 1.95 -20.40 10.64
N LEU A 144 2.52 -20.24 11.84
CA LEU A 144 3.54 -19.22 12.11
C LEU A 144 4.79 -19.42 11.26
N LYS A 145 5.27 -20.66 11.13
CA LYS A 145 6.43 -21.01 10.31
C LYS A 145 6.16 -20.69 8.83
N LEU A 146 5.00 -21.08 8.31
CA LEU A 146 4.62 -20.84 6.91
C LEU A 146 4.44 -19.34 6.62
N ALA A 147 3.92 -18.55 7.55
CA ALA A 147 3.82 -17.10 7.38
C ALA A 147 5.21 -16.41 7.26
N MET A 148 6.25 -17.03 7.84
CA MET A 148 7.59 -16.46 7.94
C MET A 148 8.59 -16.97 6.89
N SER A 149 8.32 -18.11 6.26
CA SER A 149 9.04 -18.58 5.05
C SER A 149 8.69 -17.75 3.83
#